data_AF-A0A9W7LHA6-F1
#
_entry.id   AF-A0A9W7LHA6-F1
#
_cell.length_a   1.000
_cell.length_b   1.000
_cell.length_c   1.000
_cell.angle_alpha   90.00
_cell.angle_beta   90.00
_cell.angle_gamma   90.00
#
_symmetry.space_group_name_H-M   'P 1'
#
loop_
_entity.id
_entity.type
_entity.pdbx_description
1 polymer ?
#
loop_
_entity_poly.entity_id
_entity_poly.type
_entity_poly.pdbx_seq_one_letter_code
_entity_poly.pdbx_strand_id
1 'polypeptide(L)'
;MASVSPCLVFLFVLGIWASQASSRSVPEASMSDRFEQWMASYGRAYQDSSEKDKRFQIFKENVEYIESHNADTTKYKLGVK
;
A
#
# COMPACT_ATOMS: atom_id res chain seq x y z
N MET A 1 46.73 -21.93 8.61
CA MET A 1 45.34 -21.92 9.10
C MET A 1 44.98 -20.48 9.40
N ALA A 2 44.12 -19.86 8.59
CA ALA A 2 43.76 -18.45 8.81
C ALA A 2 42.90 -18.34 10.08
N SER A 3 43.38 -17.59 11.07
CA SER A 3 42.61 -17.25 12.26
C SER A 3 41.57 -16.21 11.88
N VAL A 4 40.29 -16.56 11.98
CA VAL A 4 39.18 -15.65 11.67
C VAL A 4 39.08 -14.65 12.83
N SER A 5 39.32 -13.37 12.55
CA SER A 5 39.37 -12.33 13.58
C SER A 5 38.00 -12.16 14.26
N PRO A 6 37.92 -12.13 15.61
CA PRO A 6 36.64 -12.08 16.34
C PRO A 6 35.78 -10.85 16.01
N CYS A 7 36.39 -9.75 15.56
CA CYS A 7 35.66 -8.59 15.04
C CYS A 7 34.84 -8.91 13.79
N LEU A 8 35.35 -9.76 12.89
CA LEU A 8 34.61 -10.18 11.69
C LEU A 8 33.37 -10.98 12.09
N VAL A 9 33.48 -11.87 13.08
CA VAL A 9 32.35 -12.65 13.59
C VAL A 9 31.28 -11.73 14.19
N PHE A 10 31.69 -10.73 14.97
CA PHE A 10 30.77 -9.73 15.54
C PHE A 10 30.04 -8.92 14.45
N LEU A 11 30.75 -8.50 13.39
CA LEU A 11 30.15 -7.78 12.27
C LEU A 11 29.13 -8.63 11.51
N PHE A 12 29.39 -9.93 11.34
CA PHE A 12 28.43 -10.86 10.74
C PHE A 12 27.17 -11.04 11.61
N VAL A 13 27.31 -11.17 12.93
CA VAL A 13 26.17 -11.32 13.86
C VAL A 13 25.28 -10.07 13.88
N LEU A 14 25.88 -8.87 13.89
CA LEU A 14 25.15 -7.61 13.84
C LEU A 14 24.41 -7.42 12.50
N GLY A 15 25.03 -7.83 11.39
CA GLY A 15 24.41 -7.78 10.06
C GLY A 15 23.17 -8.67 9.93
N ILE A 16 23.18 -9.85 10.55
CA ILE A 16 22.03 -10.80 10.55
C ILE A 16 20.86 -10.25 11.39
N TRP A 17 21.13 -9.57 12.50
CA TRP A 17 20.10 -8.94 13.33
C TRP A 17 19.47 -7.70 12.66
N ALA A 18 20.28 -6.92 11.94
CA ALA A 18 19.80 -5.73 11.23
C ALA A 18 18.96 -6.05 9.98
N SER A 19 19.07 -7.27 9.44
CA SER A 19 18.40 -7.68 8.19
C SER A 19 17.02 -8.31 8.40
N GLN A 20 16.47 -8.32 9.62
CA GLN A 20 15.04 -8.59 9.82
C GLN A 20 14.16 -7.41 9.39
N ALA A 21 14.18 -7.09 8.10
CA ALA A 21 13.09 -6.38 7.46
C ALA A 21 11.94 -7.37 7.27
N SER A 22 11.05 -7.49 8.26
CA SER A 22 9.81 -8.22 8.06
C SER A 22 9.04 -7.55 6.91
N SER A 23 8.93 -8.22 5.76
CA SER A 23 7.90 -7.88 4.77
C SER A 23 6.55 -8.25 5.39
N ARG A 24 6.05 -7.39 6.29
CA ARG A 24 4.70 -7.55 6.81
C ARG A 24 3.79 -7.36 5.60
N SER A 25 3.06 -8.42 5.22
CA SER A 25 1.91 -8.28 4.35
C SER A 25 0.95 -7.33 5.06
N VAL A 26 0.92 -6.07 4.63
CA VAL A 26 -0.06 -5.11 5.12
C VAL A 26 -1.42 -5.74 4.81
N PRO A 27 -2.31 -5.90 5.81
CA PRO A 27 -3.65 -6.40 5.56
C PRO A 27 -4.27 -5.58 4.43
N GLU A 28 -4.86 -6.26 3.44
CA GLU A 28 -5.56 -5.60 2.34
C GLU A 28 -6.61 -4.67 2.95
N ALA A 29 -6.47 -3.36 2.71
CA ALA A 29 -7.37 -2.37 3.26
C ALA A 29 -8.78 -2.61 2.71
N SER A 30 -9.80 -2.48 3.56
CA SER A 30 -11.18 -2.58 3.08
C SER A 30 -11.48 -1.46 2.08
N MET A 31 -12.49 -1.65 1.22
CA MET A 31 -12.88 -0.62 0.25
C MET A 31 -13.28 0.70 0.94
N SER A 32 -13.91 0.62 2.11
CA SER A 32 -14.21 1.77 2.96
C SER A 32 -12.95 2.46 3.47
N ASP A 33 -11.94 1.73 3.93
CA ASP A 33 -10.68 2.33 4.41
C ASP A 33 -9.96 3.06 3.27
N ARG A 34 -9.95 2.45 2.08
CA ARG A 34 -9.39 3.07 0.86
C ARG A 34 -10.12 4.36 0.50
N PHE A 35 -11.45 4.41 0.66
CA PHE A 35 -12.25 5.60 0.41
C PHE A 35 -11.96 6.71 1.43
N GLU A 36 -11.89 6.39 2.72
CA GLU A 36 -11.55 7.37 3.76
C GLU A 36 -10.14 7.93 3.56
N GLN A 37 -9.17 7.06 3.24
CA GLN A 37 -7.80 7.48 2.90
C GLN A 37 -7.75 8.39 1.67
N TRP A 38 -8.52 8.06 0.62
CA TRP A 38 -8.62 8.89 -0.58
C TRP A 38 -9.27 10.24 -0.29
N MET A 39 -10.33 10.29 0.53
CA MET A 39 -10.92 11.56 0.94
C MET A 39 -9.92 12.41 1.73
N ALA A 40 -9.18 11.79 2.66
CA ALA A 40 -8.18 12.49 3.46
C ALA A 40 -7.02 13.02 2.60
N SER A 41 -6.51 12.22 1.65
CA SER A 41 -5.38 12.61 0.81
C SER A 41 -5.71 13.71 -0.19
N TYR A 42 -6.96 13.75 -0.68
CA TYR A 42 -7.43 14.76 -1.63
C TYR A 42 -8.29 15.86 -1.01
N GLY A 43 -8.37 15.92 0.32
CA GLY A 43 -9.11 16.96 1.05
C GLY A 43 -10.61 16.99 0.76
N ARG A 44 -11.23 15.83 0.50
CA ARG A 44 -12.66 15.73 0.20
C ARG A 44 -13.47 15.57 1.47
N ALA A 45 -14.57 16.30 1.55
CA ALA A 45 -15.58 16.19 2.58
C ALA A 45 -16.97 16.33 1.94
N TYR A 46 -17.95 15.58 2.44
CA TYR A 46 -19.32 15.61 1.95
C TYR A 46 -20.25 16.10 3.06
N GLN A 47 -21.25 16.89 2.67
CA GLN A 47 -22.12 17.58 3.63
C GLN A 47 -23.08 16.62 4.34
N ASP A 48 -23.57 15.61 3.63
CA ASP A 48 -24.54 14.65 4.15
C ASP A 48 -24.13 13.20 3.86
N SER A 49 -24.69 12.27 4.62
CA SER A 49 -24.38 10.85 4.49
C SER A 49 -24.89 10.26 3.17
N SER A 50 -25.99 10.76 2.62
CA SER A 50 -26.52 10.27 1.33
C SER A 50 -25.61 10.62 0.18
N GLU A 51 -25.04 11.84 0.15
CA GLU A 51 -24.01 12.20 -0.82
C GLU A 51 -22.76 11.35 -0.59
N LYS A 52 -22.29 11.21 0.66
CA LYS A 52 -21.12 10.38 0.97
C LYS A 52 -21.28 8.95 0.46
N ASP A 53 -22.45 8.33 0.67
CA ASP A 53 -22.75 6.97 0.21
C ASP A 53 -22.76 6.87 -1.32
N LYS A 54 -23.37 7.83 -2.01
CA LYS A 54 -23.34 7.89 -3.49
C LYS A 54 -21.91 8.01 -4.01
N ARG A 55 -21.11 8.86 -3.38
CA ARG A 55 -19.70 9.09 -3.76
C ARG A 55 -18.84 7.87 -3.45
N PHE A 56 -19.15 7.15 -2.38
CA PHE A 56 -18.50 5.88 -2.06
C PHE A 56 -18.76 4.82 -3.15
N GLN A 57 -20.00 4.69 -3.64
CA GLN A 57 -20.28 3.76 -4.75
C GLN A 57 -19.52 4.13 -6.02
N ILE A 58 -19.51 5.42 -6.39
CA ILE A 58 -18.74 5.90 -7.55
C ILE A 58 -17.24 5.62 -7.37
N PHE A 59 -16.69 5.86 -6.18
CA PHE A 59 -15.30 5.56 -5.88
C PHE A 59 -15.01 4.07 -6.07
N LYS A 60 -15.87 3.20 -5.53
CA LYS A 60 -15.73 1.75 -5.63
C LYS A 60 -15.75 1.29 -7.10
N GLU A 61 -16.73 1.73 -7.88
CA GLU A 61 -16.83 1.39 -9.31
C GLU A 61 -15.59 1.85 -10.09
N ASN A 62 -15.07 3.05 -9.79
CA ASN A 62 -13.84 3.55 -10.41
C ASN A 62 -12.61 2.72 -10.04
N VAL A 63 -12.49 2.33 -8.77
CA VAL A 63 -11.38 1.47 -8.30
C VAL A 63 -11.42 0.12 -9.01
N GLU A 64 -12.58 -0.53 -9.07
CA GLU A 64 -12.75 -1.82 -9.75
C GLU A 64 -12.42 -1.71 -11.25
N TYR A 65 -12.85 -0.61 -11.90
CA TYR A 65 -12.51 -0.34 -13.30
C TYR A 65 -11.01 -0.14 -13.49
N ILE A 66 -10.36 0.65 -12.63
CA ILE A 66 -8.92 0.91 -12.69
C ILE A 66 -8.13 -0.38 -12.50
N GLU A 67 -8.51 -1.21 -11.52
CA GLU A 67 -7.85 -2.48 -11.25
C GLU A 67 -7.98 -3.44 -12.43
N SER A 68 -9.18 -3.55 -13.00
CA SER A 68 -9.42 -4.34 -14.22
C SER A 68 -8.59 -3.83 -15.41
N HIS A 69 -8.64 -2.53 -15.69
CA HIS A 69 -7.86 -1.91 -16.77
C HIS A 69 -6.34 -2.05 -16.58
N ASN A 70 -5.89 -2.00 -15.33
CA ASN A 70 -4.47 -2.12 -15.00
C ASN A 70 -3.99 -3.58 -14.95
N ALA A 71 -4.89 -4.56 -14.79
CA ALA A 71 -4.55 -5.98 -14.89
C ALA A 71 -4.23 -6.39 -16.35
N ASP A 72 -4.84 -5.71 -17.32
CA ASP A 72 -4.54 -5.90 -18.74
C ASP A 72 -3.18 -5.31 -19.15
N THR A 73 -2.64 -5.79 -20.29
CA THR A 73 -1.40 -5.28 -20.91
C THR A 73 -1.65 -3.94 -21.64
N THR A 74 -2.03 -2.93 -20.86
CA THR A 74 -2.33 -1.57 -21.32
C THR A 74 -1.05 -0.73 -21.42
N LYS A 75 -1.00 0.18 -22.41
CA LYS A 75 0.16 1.08 -22.64
C LYS A 75 0.33 2.17 -21.58
N TYR A 76 -0.66 2.35 -20.73
CA TYR A 76 -0.69 3.31 -19.64
C TYR A 76 -1.46 2.71 -18.46
N LYS A 77 -1.27 3.26 -17.27
CA LYS A 77 -1.99 2.84 -16.06
C LYS A 77 -2.88 3.97 -15.57
N LEU A 78 -4.07 3.61 -15.10
CA LEU A 78 -5.01 4.52 -14.47
C LEU A 78 -4.75 4.60 -12.97
N GLY A 79 -5.14 5.71 -12.37
CA GLY A 79 -5.03 5.95 -10.93
C GLY A 79 -6.23 6.72 -10.41
N VAL A 80 -6.48 6.59 -9.11
CA VAL A 80 -7.57 7.30 -8.46
C VAL A 80 -7.15 8.75 -8.16
N LYS A 81 -7.97 9.71 -8.58
CA LYS A 81 -7.80 11.16 -8.40
C LYS A 81 -8.84 11.72 -7.45
#